data_AF-A0A0D6KYD7-F1
#
_entry.id   AF-A0A0D6KYD7-F1
#
_cell.length_a   1.000
_cell.length_b   1.000
_cell.length_c   1.000
_cell.angle_alpha   90.00
_cell.angle_beta   90.00
_cell.angle_gamma   90.00
#
_symmetry.space_group_name_H-M   'P 1'
#
loop_
_entity.id
_entity.type
_entity.pdbx_description
1 polymer ?
#
loop_
_entity_poly.entity_id
_entity_poly.type
_entity_poly.pdbx_seq_one_letter_code
_entity_poly.pdbx_strand_id
1 'polypeptide(L)'
;MRSFFDDSAIDSSIQPSKRHIFIKNSRNVMEVLVVAEVETQIQALPAKTARYINPSEVTAYALNRLPAFYATSKRGWQRQLHRGKTEFHQKISTAVRQGIIAVQQDPLRAEDFLDFQEENPAQATLQALQVLLQEPDLSWDNLADVVEKTLMNTLRGKITWRKPAGLDNEIFDWEKHPHNQRG
;
A
#
# COMPACT_ATOMS: atom_id res chain seq x y z
N MET A 1 8.83 45.60 6.41
CA MET A 1 8.10 44.32 6.58
C MET A 1 8.19 43.56 5.26
N ARG A 2 9.09 42.57 5.16
CA ARG A 2 9.24 41.75 3.95
C ARG A 2 8.28 40.56 4.07
N SER A 3 7.37 40.46 3.11
CA SER A 3 6.55 39.28 2.83
C SER A 3 7.46 38.19 2.25
N PHE A 4 7.98 37.33 3.10
CA PHE A 4 8.63 36.09 2.70
C PHE A 4 7.55 35.01 2.69
N PHE A 5 6.99 34.68 1.53
CA PHE A 5 6.48 33.37 1.11
C PHE A 5 5.91 33.58 -0.30
N ASP A 6 6.84 33.64 -1.25
CA ASP A 6 6.56 33.51 -2.67
C ASP A 6 6.80 32.04 -3.02
N ASP A 7 5.77 31.21 -2.87
CA ASP A 7 5.83 29.75 -3.08
C ASP A 7 5.82 29.36 -4.57
N SER A 8 5.97 30.30 -5.50
CA SER A 8 5.94 30.00 -6.94
C SER A 8 7.27 29.49 -7.53
N ALA A 9 8.29 29.23 -6.71
CA ALA A 9 9.65 28.96 -7.18
C ALA A 9 10.22 27.57 -6.84
N ILE A 10 9.42 26.64 -6.32
CA ILE A 10 9.90 25.28 -6.01
C ILE A 10 9.03 24.21 -6.68
N ASP A 11 8.81 24.25 -8.01
CA ASP A 11 8.46 22.99 -8.70
C ASP A 11 8.47 23.02 -10.25
N SER A 12 9.64 23.12 -10.89
CA SER A 12 9.68 22.96 -12.37
C SER A 12 10.74 22.01 -12.93
N SER A 13 11.51 21.31 -12.08
CA SER A 13 12.62 20.47 -12.57
C SER A 13 12.54 18.98 -12.20
N ILE A 14 11.50 18.50 -11.51
CA ILE A 14 11.40 17.08 -11.16
C ILE A 14 10.20 16.45 -11.88
N GLN A 15 10.47 15.56 -12.84
CA GLN A 15 9.43 14.77 -13.50
C GLN A 15 8.58 14.02 -12.44
N PRO A 16 7.24 14.08 -12.51
CA PRO A 16 6.35 13.51 -11.49
C PRO A 16 6.57 12.00 -11.28
N SER A 17 6.99 11.28 -12.32
CA SER A 17 7.38 9.87 -12.26
C SER A 17 8.58 9.59 -11.35
N LYS A 18 9.55 10.50 -11.27
CA LYS A 18 10.73 10.35 -10.40
C LYS A 18 10.43 10.67 -8.93
N ARG A 19 9.53 11.61 -8.63
CA ARG A 19 9.08 11.91 -7.25
C ARG A 19 8.52 10.67 -6.56
N HIS A 20 7.73 9.89 -7.31
CA HIS A 20 7.11 8.67 -6.81
C HIS A 20 8.11 7.56 -6.44
N ILE A 21 9.25 7.49 -7.16
CA ILE A 21 10.26 6.43 -6.96
C ILE A 21 11.05 6.64 -5.65
N PHE A 22 11.36 7.88 -5.28
CA PHE A 22 12.16 8.17 -4.09
C PHE A 22 11.39 7.91 -2.78
N ILE A 23 10.09 8.23 -2.73
CA ILE A 23 9.26 8.01 -1.54
C ILE A 23 8.97 6.52 -1.35
N LYS A 24 8.72 5.77 -2.44
CA LYS A 24 8.42 4.33 -2.41
C LYS A 24 9.52 3.49 -1.73
N ASN A 25 10.77 3.95 -1.75
CA ASN A 25 11.92 3.24 -1.21
C ASN A 25 12.32 3.68 0.22
N SER A 26 11.58 4.61 0.81
CA SER A 26 11.80 5.07 2.19
C SER A 26 10.63 4.63 3.07
N ARG A 27 10.89 4.16 4.29
CA ARG A 27 9.85 3.78 5.25
C ARG A 27 10.14 4.34 6.63
N ASN A 28 9.11 4.79 7.33
CA ASN A 28 9.21 5.28 8.70
C ASN A 28 9.09 4.12 9.69
N VAL A 29 10.12 3.91 10.50
CA VAL A 29 10.13 2.86 11.53
C VAL A 29 9.16 3.15 12.67
N MET A 30 8.89 4.44 12.93
CA MET A 30 7.99 4.84 14.01
C MET A 30 6.55 4.35 13.78
N GLU A 31 6.12 4.22 12.52
CA GLU A 31 4.79 3.66 12.17
C GLU A 31 4.62 2.26 12.75
N VAL A 32 5.59 1.36 12.55
CA VAL A 32 5.53 -0.02 13.03
C VAL A 32 5.53 -0.09 14.55
N LEU A 33 6.32 0.76 15.21
CA LEU A 33 6.41 0.77 16.68
C LEU A 33 5.15 1.34 17.32
N VAL A 34 4.57 2.39 16.74
CA VAL A 34 3.33 3.00 17.23
C VAL A 34 2.16 2.06 17.04
N VAL A 35 1.99 1.45 15.85
CA VAL A 35 0.90 0.50 15.59
C VAL A 35 0.91 -0.65 16.61
N ALA A 36 2.09 -1.25 16.85
CA ALA A 36 2.22 -2.33 17.83
C ALA A 36 1.85 -1.90 19.26
N GLU A 37 2.22 -0.69 19.67
CA GLU A 37 1.87 -0.15 20.99
C GLU A 37 0.38 0.20 21.10
N VAL A 38 -0.22 0.74 20.03
CA VAL A 38 -1.66 1.04 19.94
C VAL A 38 -2.47 -0.24 20.11
N GLU A 39 -2.13 -1.29 19.36
CA GLU A 39 -2.77 -2.60 19.48
C GLU A 39 -2.66 -3.13 20.92
N THR A 40 -1.47 -3.06 21.51
CA THR A 40 -1.22 -3.52 22.88
C THR A 40 -2.05 -2.76 23.90
N GLN A 41 -2.08 -1.42 23.84
CA GLN A 41 -2.82 -0.60 24.80
C GLN A 41 -4.33 -0.72 24.63
N ILE A 42 -4.84 -0.78 23.39
CA ILE A 42 -6.28 -0.95 23.13
C ILE A 42 -6.76 -2.33 23.60
N GLN A 43 -6.00 -3.40 23.34
CA GLN A 43 -6.33 -4.75 23.82
C GLN A 43 -6.35 -4.85 25.35
N ALA A 44 -5.58 -4.02 26.05
CA ALA A 44 -5.58 -3.96 27.51
C ALA A 44 -6.81 -3.21 28.09
N LEU A 45 -7.61 -2.52 27.27
CA LEU A 45 -8.79 -1.79 27.73
C LEU A 45 -10.02 -2.70 27.85
N PRO A 46 -11.01 -2.34 28.69
CA PRO A 46 -12.30 -3.04 28.72
C PRO A 46 -12.98 -3.00 27.35
N ALA A 47 -13.58 -4.12 26.93
CA ALA A 47 -14.21 -4.27 25.60
C ALA A 47 -15.25 -3.18 25.28
N LYS A 48 -15.97 -2.70 26.30
CA LYS A 48 -16.95 -1.61 26.15
C LYS A 48 -16.30 -0.29 25.71
N THR A 49 -15.08 -0.01 26.19
CA THR A 49 -14.34 1.20 25.87
C THR A 49 -13.58 1.04 24.56
N ALA A 50 -12.93 -0.12 24.37
CA ALA A 50 -12.15 -0.41 23.16
C ALA A 50 -12.98 -0.31 21.87
N ARG A 51 -14.28 -0.66 21.91
CA ARG A 51 -15.18 -0.63 20.75
C ARG A 51 -15.38 0.77 20.13
N TYR A 52 -15.20 1.83 20.91
CA TYR A 52 -15.42 3.22 20.46
C TYR A 52 -14.13 3.94 20.08
N ILE A 53 -12.98 3.25 20.10
CA ILE A 53 -11.69 3.85 19.82
C ILE A 53 -11.25 3.40 18.43
N ASN A 54 -11.08 4.36 17.52
CA ASN A 54 -10.49 4.09 16.22
C ASN A 54 -8.94 4.01 16.33
N PRO A 55 -8.32 2.84 16.10
CA PRO A 55 -6.86 2.69 16.20
C PRO A 55 -6.10 3.58 15.22
N SER A 56 -6.68 3.89 14.06
CA SER A 56 -6.05 4.72 13.03
C SER A 56 -5.89 6.16 13.49
N GLU A 57 -6.91 6.72 14.17
CA GLU A 57 -6.84 8.07 14.74
C GLU A 57 -5.82 8.16 15.88
N VAL A 58 -5.80 7.16 16.77
CA VAL A 58 -4.79 7.09 17.85
C VAL A 58 -3.39 7.03 17.25
N THR A 59 -3.21 6.23 16.19
CA THR A 59 -1.94 6.10 15.46
C THR A 59 -1.51 7.44 14.86
N ALA A 60 -2.42 8.12 14.14
CA ALA A 60 -2.16 9.43 13.55
C ALA A 60 -1.82 10.48 14.62
N TYR A 61 -2.58 10.52 15.72
CA TYR A 61 -2.34 11.40 16.85
C TYR A 61 -0.95 11.20 17.45
N ALA A 62 -0.56 9.95 17.68
CA ALA A 62 0.75 9.62 18.25
C ALA A 62 1.88 9.96 17.28
N LEU A 63 1.77 9.58 16.01
CA LEU A 63 2.80 9.84 14.99
C LEU A 63 3.05 11.34 14.78
N ASN A 64 2.01 12.17 14.83
CA ASN A 64 2.13 13.63 14.72
C ASN A 64 2.93 14.28 15.87
N ARG A 65 3.25 13.53 16.93
CA ARG A 65 3.97 14.01 18.11
C ARG A 65 5.30 13.32 18.35
N LEU A 66 5.64 12.36 17.50
CA LEU A 66 6.85 11.57 17.62
C LEU A 66 7.81 11.92 16.49
N PRO A 67 9.13 11.86 16.71
CA PRO A 67 10.08 12.08 15.63
C PRO A 67 9.97 10.96 14.60
N ALA A 68 9.99 11.30 13.31
CA ALA A 68 9.97 10.33 12.24
C ALA A 68 11.34 9.67 12.04
N PHE A 69 11.37 8.34 11.94
CA PHE A 69 12.60 7.55 11.77
C PHE A 69 12.59 6.86 10.40
N TYR A 70 12.90 7.62 9.36
CA TYR A 70 12.98 7.07 8.01
C TYR A 70 14.24 6.20 7.79
N ALA A 71 14.06 5.13 7.03
CA ALA A 71 15.12 4.29 6.53
C ALA A 71 14.87 3.88 5.07
N THR A 72 15.95 3.87 4.29
CA THR A 72 15.96 3.43 2.88
C THR A 72 16.73 2.12 2.67
N SER A 73 17.30 1.56 3.75
CA SER A 73 18.04 0.30 3.72
C SER A 73 17.67 -0.59 4.88
N LYS A 74 17.77 -1.92 4.70
CA LYS A 74 17.50 -2.92 5.74
C LYS A 74 18.35 -2.71 7.00
N ARG A 75 19.64 -2.37 6.84
CA ARG A 75 20.54 -2.05 7.95
C ARG A 75 20.11 -0.77 8.68
N GLY A 76 19.75 0.27 7.94
CA GLY A 76 19.22 1.51 8.51
C GLY A 76 17.93 1.27 9.29
N TRP A 77 17.03 0.47 8.73
CA TRP A 77 15.77 0.06 9.35
C TRP A 77 16.01 -0.63 10.69
N GLN A 78 16.88 -1.66 10.72
CA GLN A 78 17.21 -2.38 11.96
C GLN A 78 17.79 -1.46 13.04
N ARG A 79 18.69 -0.55 12.66
CA ARG A 79 19.28 0.41 13.59
C ARG A 79 18.22 1.36 14.18
N GLN A 80 17.37 1.93 13.34
CA GLN A 80 16.29 2.81 13.80
C GLN A 80 15.25 2.05 14.64
N LEU A 81 14.98 0.80 14.31
CA LEU A 81 14.08 -0.06 15.07
C LEU A 81 14.64 -0.33 16.47
N HIS A 82 15.92 -0.69 16.57
CA HIS A 82 16.57 -0.87 17.86
C HIS A 82 16.51 0.41 18.69
N ARG A 83 16.89 1.54 18.09
CA ARG A 83 16.84 2.85 18.74
C ARG A 83 15.43 3.23 19.21
N GLY A 84 14.42 3.01 18.38
CA GLY A 84 13.03 3.28 18.75
C GLY A 84 12.58 2.45 19.96
N LYS A 85 12.98 1.18 20.01
CA LYS A 85 12.67 0.27 21.12
C LYS A 85 13.41 0.62 22.41
N THR A 86 14.66 1.06 22.34
CA THR A 86 15.47 1.32 23.55
C THR A 86 15.31 2.74 24.07
N GLU A 87 15.33 3.75 23.20
CA GLU A 87 15.35 5.17 23.59
C GLU A 87 13.96 5.82 23.60
N PHE A 88 13.05 5.35 22.74
CA PHE A 88 11.76 6.04 22.51
C PHE A 88 10.54 5.28 23.03
N HIS A 89 10.69 4.06 23.54
CA HIS A 89 9.56 3.25 24.02
C HIS A 89 8.65 4.00 25.02
N GLN A 90 9.22 4.68 26.02
CA GLN A 90 8.44 5.46 26.98
C GLN A 90 7.67 6.62 26.34
N LYS A 91 8.29 7.31 25.36
CA LYS A 91 7.66 8.41 24.63
C LYS A 91 6.53 7.90 23.74
N ILE A 92 6.75 6.76 23.06
CA ILE A 92 5.74 6.09 22.24
C ILE A 92 4.54 5.70 23.12
N SER A 93 4.78 5.01 24.23
CA SER A 93 3.73 4.58 25.16
C SER A 93 2.92 5.76 25.70
N THR A 94 3.59 6.87 26.04
CA THR A 94 2.93 8.10 26.51
C THR A 94 2.10 8.76 25.41
N ALA A 95 2.63 8.86 24.19
CA ALA A 95 1.93 9.46 23.06
C ALA A 95 0.68 8.66 22.68
N VAL A 96 0.77 7.33 22.66
CA VAL A 96 -0.37 6.44 22.42
C VAL A 96 -1.43 6.60 23.50
N ARG A 97 -1.03 6.63 24.77
CA ARG A 97 -1.98 6.85 25.89
C ARG A 97 -2.72 8.17 25.75
N GLN A 98 -2.01 9.24 25.39
CA GLN A 98 -2.64 10.54 25.14
C GLN A 98 -3.59 10.51 23.94
N GLY A 99 -3.24 9.78 22.88
CA GLY A 99 -4.10 9.58 21.71
C GLY A 99 -5.39 8.84 22.08
N ILE A 100 -5.29 7.78 22.86
CA ILE A 100 -6.44 7.05 23.40
C ILE A 100 -7.37 8.00 24.17
N ILE A 101 -6.82 8.82 25.07
CA ILE A 101 -7.62 9.78 25.86
C ILE A 101 -8.28 10.82 24.95
N ALA A 102 -7.55 11.35 23.96
CA ALA A 102 -8.07 12.36 23.05
C ALA A 102 -9.21 11.83 22.17
N VAL A 103 -9.08 10.61 21.63
CA VAL A 103 -10.12 9.97 20.81
C VAL A 103 -11.34 9.61 21.68
N GLN A 104 -11.13 9.16 22.92
CA GLN A 104 -12.23 8.86 23.85
C GLN A 104 -13.05 10.09 24.25
N GLN A 105 -12.47 11.29 24.24
CA GLN A 105 -13.17 12.52 24.60
C GLN A 105 -14.15 12.98 23.53
N ASP A 106 -13.97 12.57 22.27
CA ASP A 106 -14.86 12.93 21.16
C ASP A 106 -15.27 11.72 20.29
N PRO A 107 -15.98 10.72 20.85
CA PRO A 107 -16.31 9.48 20.14
C PRO A 107 -17.46 9.63 19.14
N LEU A 108 -18.09 10.81 19.05
CA LEU A 108 -19.16 11.13 18.08
C LEU A 108 -18.67 12.01 16.94
N ARG A 109 -17.36 12.28 16.86
CA ARG A 109 -16.78 13.04 15.77
C ARG A 109 -16.88 12.22 14.47
N ALA A 110 -17.91 12.49 13.69
CA ALA A 110 -18.00 11.99 12.32
C ALA A 110 -16.98 12.77 11.47
N GLU A 111 -15.81 12.18 11.25
CA GLU A 111 -14.85 12.69 10.27
C GLU A 111 -15.01 11.95 8.94
N ASP A 112 -14.87 12.67 7.84
CA ASP A 112 -14.70 12.08 6.51
C ASP A 112 -13.30 11.45 6.46
N PHE A 113 -13.21 10.16 6.78
CA PHE A 113 -11.96 9.42 6.68
C PHE A 113 -11.42 9.44 5.26
N LEU A 114 -10.10 9.58 5.14
CA LEU A 114 -9.43 9.42 3.86
C LEU A 114 -9.54 7.94 3.44
N ASP A 115 -10.40 7.65 2.47
CA ASP A 115 -10.46 6.35 1.82
C ASP A 115 -9.33 6.28 0.79
N PHE A 116 -8.18 5.78 1.25
CA PHE A 116 -7.16 5.30 0.35
C PHE A 116 -7.61 3.92 -0.14
N GLN A 117 -8.58 3.89 -1.07
CA GLN A 117 -8.66 2.81 -2.04
C GLN A 117 -7.29 2.83 -2.73
N GLU A 118 -6.31 2.11 -2.20
CA GLU A 118 -5.12 1.81 -2.99
C GLU A 118 -5.66 1.10 -4.22
N GLU A 119 -5.72 1.82 -5.35
CA GLU A 119 -5.79 1.20 -6.65
C GLU A 119 -4.63 0.23 -6.65
N ASN A 120 -4.95 -1.04 -6.40
CA ASN A 120 -3.99 -2.11 -6.38
C ASN A 120 -4.11 -2.75 -7.75
N PRO A 121 -3.46 -2.18 -8.79
CA PRO A 121 -3.57 -2.69 -10.15
C PRO A 121 -3.13 -4.14 -10.20
N ALA A 122 -2.23 -4.57 -9.30
CA ALA A 122 -1.87 -5.97 -9.17
C ALA A 122 -3.09 -6.80 -8.73
N GLN A 123 -3.80 -6.43 -7.66
CA GLN A 123 -4.99 -7.15 -7.21
C GLN A 123 -6.11 -7.17 -8.28
N ALA A 124 -6.35 -6.04 -8.95
CA ALA A 124 -7.30 -5.96 -10.05
C ALA A 124 -6.88 -6.86 -11.23
N THR A 125 -5.59 -6.91 -11.55
CA THR A 125 -5.04 -7.81 -12.57
C THR A 125 -5.18 -9.27 -12.16
N LEU A 126 -4.94 -9.62 -10.89
CA LEU A 126 -5.12 -10.98 -10.39
C LEU A 126 -6.58 -11.43 -10.47
N GLN A 127 -7.52 -10.55 -10.11
CA GLN A 127 -8.96 -10.83 -10.27
C GLN A 127 -9.35 -11.01 -11.74
N ALA A 128 -8.82 -10.16 -12.65
CA ALA A 128 -9.04 -10.34 -14.07
C ALA A 128 -8.47 -11.66 -14.60
N LEU A 129 -7.29 -12.08 -14.10
CA LEU A 129 -6.67 -13.36 -14.44
C LEU A 129 -7.44 -14.55 -13.87
N GLN A 130 -7.99 -14.48 -12.65
CA GLN A 130 -8.88 -15.51 -12.08
C GLN A 130 -10.06 -15.78 -13.01
N VAL A 131 -10.71 -14.72 -13.48
CA VAL A 131 -11.85 -14.82 -14.41
C VAL A 131 -11.42 -15.38 -15.76
N LEU A 132 -10.30 -14.91 -16.32
CA LEU A 132 -9.80 -15.34 -17.62
C LEU A 132 -9.38 -16.81 -17.62
N LEU A 133 -8.69 -17.25 -16.57
CA LEU A 133 -8.18 -18.61 -16.41
C LEU A 133 -9.23 -19.57 -15.85
N GLN A 134 -10.40 -19.06 -15.40
CA GLN A 134 -11.46 -19.82 -14.73
C GLN A 134 -10.98 -20.58 -13.47
N GLU A 135 -9.97 -20.03 -12.81
CA GLU A 135 -9.36 -20.61 -11.62
C GLU A 135 -9.59 -19.66 -10.43
N PRO A 136 -10.62 -19.91 -9.59
CA PRO A 136 -10.98 -19.01 -8.49
C PRO A 136 -9.94 -19.01 -7.37
N ASP A 137 -9.15 -20.07 -7.26
CA ASP A 137 -8.09 -20.22 -6.25
C ASP A 137 -6.72 -19.69 -6.73
N LEU A 138 -6.69 -18.92 -7.83
CA LEU A 138 -5.47 -18.29 -8.33
C LEU A 138 -4.97 -17.23 -7.34
N SER A 139 -3.73 -17.39 -6.89
CA SER A 139 -3.00 -16.49 -6.01
C SER A 139 -1.65 -16.14 -6.63
N TRP A 140 -0.97 -15.14 -6.05
CA TRP A 140 0.39 -14.79 -6.51
C TRP A 140 1.40 -15.93 -6.34
N ASP A 141 1.16 -16.85 -5.41
CA ASP A 141 2.07 -17.95 -5.11
C ASP A 141 1.95 -19.09 -6.14
N ASN A 142 0.75 -19.32 -6.68
CA ASN A 142 0.49 -20.40 -7.65
C ASN A 142 0.32 -19.90 -9.09
N LEU A 143 0.42 -18.58 -9.31
CA LEU A 143 0.15 -17.93 -10.60
C LEU A 143 0.97 -18.55 -11.74
N ALA A 144 2.28 -18.72 -11.54
CA ALA A 144 3.17 -19.22 -12.58
C ALA A 144 2.79 -20.65 -13.01
N ASP A 145 2.57 -21.54 -12.04
CA ASP A 145 2.23 -22.94 -12.28
C ASP A 145 0.86 -23.08 -12.96
N VAL A 146 -0.12 -22.29 -12.53
CA VAL A 146 -1.47 -22.30 -13.11
C VAL A 146 -1.46 -21.77 -14.53
N VAL A 147 -0.72 -20.69 -14.80
CA VAL A 147 -0.56 -20.15 -16.17
C VAL A 147 0.13 -21.18 -17.07
N GLU A 148 1.22 -21.78 -16.63
CA GLU A 148 1.93 -22.82 -17.39
C GLU A 148 1.00 -24.00 -17.72
N LYS A 149 0.30 -24.54 -16.72
CA LYS A 149 -0.65 -25.64 -16.88
C LYS A 149 -1.76 -25.28 -17.87
N THR A 150 -2.30 -24.06 -17.77
CA THR A 150 -3.40 -23.60 -18.64
C THR A 150 -2.92 -23.41 -20.09
N LEU A 151 -1.70 -22.89 -20.29
CA LEU A 151 -1.07 -22.81 -21.61
C LEU A 151 -0.83 -24.20 -22.21
N MET A 152 -0.30 -25.14 -21.42
CA MET A 152 -0.07 -26.52 -21.87
C MET A 152 -1.37 -27.24 -22.22
N ASN A 153 -2.44 -27.00 -21.45
CA ASN A 153 -3.76 -27.56 -21.74
C ASN A 153 -4.41 -26.94 -22.98
N THR A 154 -4.16 -25.65 -23.24
CA THR A 154 -4.57 -24.97 -24.47
C THR A 154 -3.88 -25.57 -25.69
N LEU A 155 -2.55 -25.73 -25.64
CA LEU A 155 -1.77 -26.33 -26.73
C LEU A 155 -2.24 -27.77 -27.03
N ARG A 156 -2.74 -28.48 -26.02
CA ARG A 156 -3.31 -29.83 -26.15
C ARG A 156 -4.78 -29.84 -26.57
N GLY A 157 -5.38 -28.68 -26.87
CA GLY A 157 -6.77 -28.54 -27.30
C GLY A 157 -7.83 -28.81 -26.22
N LYS A 158 -7.43 -28.86 -24.94
CA LYS A 158 -8.31 -29.20 -23.81
C LYS A 158 -9.09 -28.00 -23.27
N ILE A 159 -8.64 -26.78 -23.59
CA ILE A 159 -9.22 -25.52 -23.11
C ILE A 159 -9.48 -24.62 -24.31
N THR A 160 -10.66 -24.02 -24.37
CA THR A 160 -11.02 -22.98 -25.34
C THR A 160 -11.17 -21.66 -24.61
N TRP A 161 -10.41 -20.65 -25.04
CA TRP A 161 -10.46 -19.32 -24.43
C TRP A 161 -11.73 -18.61 -24.86
N ARG A 162 -12.55 -18.19 -23.89
CA ARG A 162 -13.63 -17.25 -24.16
C ARG A 162 -13.08 -15.85 -23.92
N LYS A 163 -13.03 -15.02 -24.97
CA LYS A 163 -12.83 -13.59 -24.78
C LYS A 163 -13.97 -13.04 -23.92
N PRO A 164 -13.68 -12.30 -22.84
CA PRO A 164 -14.71 -11.52 -22.16
C PRO A 164 -15.35 -10.58 -23.19
N ALA A 165 -16.67 -10.66 -23.35
CA ALA A 165 -17.41 -9.73 -24.18
C ALA A 165 -17.29 -8.34 -23.55
N GLY A 166 -16.42 -7.49 -24.10
CA GLY A 166 -16.20 -6.14 -23.57
C GLY A 166 -14.85 -5.49 -23.84
N LEU A 167 -13.88 -6.16 -24.46
CA LEU A 167 -12.62 -5.53 -24.90
C LEU A 167 -12.46 -5.68 -26.41
N ASP A 168 -13.24 -4.89 -27.14
CA ASP A 168 -12.89 -4.46 -28.50
C ASP A 168 -11.75 -3.45 -28.37
N ASN A 169 -10.52 -3.92 -28.50
CA ASN A 169 -9.39 -3.08 -28.89
C ASN A 169 -8.45 -3.96 -29.73
N GLU A 170 -8.54 -3.70 -31.03
CA GLU A 170 -7.57 -3.96 -32.11
C GLU A 170 -6.50 -5.02 -31.79
N ILE A 171 -6.78 -6.26 -32.19
CA ILE A 171 -5.74 -7.28 -32.33
C ILE A 171 -4.80 -6.81 -33.44
N PHE A 172 -3.55 -6.50 -33.07
CA PHE A 172 -2.45 -6.33 -34.01
C PHE A 172 -2.30 -7.62 -34.83
N ASP A 173 -2.64 -7.52 -36.11
CA ASP A 173 -2.70 -8.62 -37.06
C ASP A 173 -1.30 -8.93 -37.60
N TRP A 174 -0.62 -9.90 -36.98
CA TRP A 174 0.71 -10.35 -37.38
C TRP A 174 0.74 -11.03 -38.77
N GLU A 175 -0.41 -11.21 -39.46
CA GLU A 175 -0.46 -11.72 -40.84
C GLU A 175 -0.34 -10.62 -41.92
N LYS A 176 -0.41 -9.33 -41.54
CA LYS A 176 -0.35 -8.22 -42.51
C LYS A 176 1.06 -7.76 -42.92
N HIS A 177 2.11 -8.40 -42.42
CA HIS A 177 3.47 -8.10 -42.83
C HIS A 177 4.16 -9.34 -43.42
N PRO A 178 3.90 -9.69 -44.69
CA PRO A 178 4.67 -10.71 -45.38
C PRO A 178 6.15 -10.32 -45.39
N HIS A 179 6.98 -11.26 -44.94
CA HIS A 179 8.43 -11.22 -45.03
C HIS A 179 8.85 -10.74 -46.42
N ASN A 180 9.62 -9.63 -46.44
CA ASN A 180 10.23 -9.13 -47.65
C ASN A 180 11.31 -10.15 -48.09
N GLN A 181 10.91 -11.11 -48.93
CA GLN A 181 11.83 -11.91 -49.72
C GLN A 181 12.02 -11.23 -51.09
N ARG A 182 13.30 -11.02 -51.39
CA ARG A 182 13.97 -10.82 -52.70
C ARG A 182 14.29 -9.38 -53.12
N GLY A 183 15.60 -9.16 -53.09
CA GLY A 183 16.42 -8.25 -53.87
C GLY A 183 17.86 -8.67 -53.65
#